data_AF-A0A2L2N909-F1
#
_entry.id   AF-A0A2L2N909-F1
#
_cell.length_a   1.000
_cell.length_b   1.000
_cell.length_c   1.000
_cell.angle_alpha   90.00
_cell.angle_beta   90.00
_cell.angle_gamma   90.00
#
_symmetry.space_group_name_H-M   'P 1'
#
loop_
_entity.id
_entity.type
_entity.pdbx_description
1 polymer ?
#
loop_
_entity_poly.entity_id
_entity_poly.type
_entity_poly.pdbx_seq_one_letter_code
_entity_poly.pdbx_strand_id
1 'polypeptide(L)' 'MKVNATQKPNKGVNAFVTSQHLVKKLLQEYERLVMLSSPSNDELTRIEQILELAVYDTELDNLINQVDEQIASEMGLL' A
#
# COMPACT_ATOMS: atom_id res chain seq x y z
N MET A 1 -21.27 20.08 41.43
CA MET A 1 -20.56 20.45 40.19
C MET A 1 -19.51 19.40 39.90
N LYS A 2 -19.62 18.65 38.81
CA LYS A 2 -18.53 17.81 38.29
C LYS A 2 -18.27 18.27 36.86
N VAL A 3 -17.13 18.94 36.67
CA VAL A 3 -16.61 19.25 35.34
C VAL A 3 -16.09 17.95 34.74
N ASN A 4 -16.69 17.48 33.65
CA ASN A 4 -16.11 16.40 32.86
C ASN A 4 -15.57 17.02 31.58
N ALA A 5 -14.24 17.11 31.52
CA ALA A 5 -13.50 17.67 30.43
C ALA A 5 -13.73 16.84 29.15
N THR A 6 -14.23 17.51 28.12
CA THR A 6 -14.27 17.00 26.75
C THR A 6 -12.84 16.83 26.24
N GLN A 7 -12.37 15.59 26.22
CA GLN A 7 -11.12 15.21 25.58
C GLN A 7 -11.31 15.37 24.06
N LYS A 8 -10.76 16.44 23.49
CA LYS A 8 -10.77 16.69 22.04
C LYS A 8 -9.92 15.61 21.33
N PRO A 9 -10.38 15.02 20.22
CA PRO A 9 -9.58 14.06 19.48
C PRO A 9 -8.37 14.76 18.85
N ASN A 10 -7.19 14.20 19.13
CA ASN A 10 -5.89 14.69 18.69
C ASN A 10 -5.72 14.44 17.19
N LYS A 11 -5.89 15.48 16.35
CA LYS A 11 -5.97 15.38 14.88
C LYS A 11 -4.69 14.84 14.20
N GLY A 12 -3.54 14.85 14.88
CA GLY A 12 -2.27 14.41 14.30
C GLY A 12 -2.05 12.88 14.27
N VAL A 13 -2.66 12.12 15.19
CA VAL A 13 -2.43 10.67 15.30
C VAL A 13 -3.22 9.90 14.23
N ASN A 14 -4.35 10.46 13.78
CA ASN A 14 -5.27 9.78 12.87
C ASN A 14 -4.75 9.77 11.41
N ALA A 15 -4.08 10.82 10.95
CA ALA A 15 -3.60 10.91 9.57
C ALA A 15 -2.43 9.94 9.29
N PHE A 16 -1.44 9.88 10.20
CA PHE A 16 -0.26 9.04 10.04
C PHE A 16 -0.59 7.54 10.04
N VAL A 17 -1.45 7.09 10.96
CA VAL A 17 -1.92 5.69 11.00
C VAL A 17 -2.75 5.34 9.76
N THR A 18 -3.50 6.31 9.22
CA THR A 18 -4.27 6.12 7.98
C THR A 18 -3.34 5.97 6.78
N SER A 19 -2.23 6.71 6.72
CA SER A 19 -1.22 6.59 5.65
C SER A 19 -0.54 5.22 5.65
N GLN A 20 -0.07 4.73 6.81
CA GLN A 20 0.55 3.39 6.87
C GLN A 20 -0.43 2.27 6.53
N HIS A 21 -1.69 2.39 6.97
CA HIS A 21 -2.73 1.42 6.63
C HIS A 21 -3.06 1.41 5.13
N LEU A 22 -2.98 2.58 4.49
CA LEU A 22 -3.17 2.70 3.04
C LEU A 22 -2.02 2.05 2.27
N VAL A 23 -0.77 2.36 2.61
CA VAL A 23 0.43 1.75 1.99
C VAL A 23 0.36 0.24 2.05
N LYS A 24 0.04 -0.31 3.24
CA LYS A 24 -0.11 -1.77 3.41
C LYS A 24 -1.19 -2.37 2.51
N LYS A 25 -2.34 -1.70 2.38
CA LYS A 25 -3.43 -2.18 1.51
C LYS A 25 -3.04 -2.15 0.05
N LEU A 26 -2.39 -1.08 -0.40
CA LEU A 26 -1.91 -0.95 -1.77
C LEU A 26 -0.88 -2.04 -2.10
N LEU A 27 0.04 -2.32 -1.17
CA LEU A 27 1.03 -3.39 -1.34
C LEU A 27 0.38 -4.77 -1.44
N GLN A 28 -0.56 -5.09 -0.54
CA GLN A 28 -1.30 -6.36 -0.59
C GLN A 28 -2.12 -6.52 -1.87
N GLU A 29 -2.70 -5.42 -2.35
CA GLU A 29 -3.45 -5.41 -3.60
C GLU A 29 -2.52 -5.62 -4.79
N TYR A 30 -1.39 -4.93 -4.83
CA TYR A 30 -0.35 -5.09 -5.84
C TYR A 30 0.14 -6.54 -5.92
N GLU A 31 0.60 -7.11 -4.80
CA GLU A 31 1.08 -8.49 -4.69
C GLU A 31 0.05 -9.49 -5.24
N ARG A 32 -1.22 -9.34 -4.85
CA ARG A 32 -2.31 -10.19 -5.34
C ARG A 32 -2.48 -10.07 -6.86
N LEU A 33 -2.40 -8.86 -7.40
CA LEU A 33 -2.65 -8.58 -8.82
C LEU A 33 -1.52 -9.10 -9.71
N VAL A 34 -0.25 -8.89 -9.34
CA VAL A 34 0.90 -9.33 -10.14
C VAL A 34 1.07 -10.85 -10.16
N MET A 35 0.54 -11.55 -9.16
CA MET A 35 0.52 -13.01 -9.10
C MET A 35 -0.60 -13.65 -9.94
N LEU A 36 -1.49 -12.86 -10.54
CA LEU A 36 -2.51 -13.39 -11.45
C LEU A 36 -1.84 -13.89 -12.74
N SER A 37 -2.13 -15.13 -13.13
CA SER A 37 -1.59 -15.71 -14.36
C SER A 37 -2.11 -15.04 -15.64
N SER A 38 -3.26 -14.36 -15.56
CA SER A 38 -3.88 -13.63 -16.67
C SER A 38 -4.78 -12.51 -16.14
N PRO A 39 -4.20 -11.37 -15.71
CA PRO A 39 -4.97 -10.23 -15.23
C PRO A 39 -5.84 -9.63 -16.35
N SER A 40 -7.03 -9.19 -15.98
CA SER A 40 -7.93 -8.41 -16.84
C SER A 40 -7.42 -6.98 -17.05
N ASN A 41 -8.01 -6.25 -18.01
CA ASN A 41 -7.65 -4.85 -18.25
C ASN A 41 -7.86 -3.96 -17.02
N ASP A 42 -8.91 -4.20 -16.24
CA ASP A 42 -9.18 -3.44 -15.02
C ASP A 42 -8.11 -3.72 -13.96
N GLU A 43 -7.66 -4.97 -13.86
CA GLU A 43 -6.59 -5.39 -12.94
C GLU A 43 -5.22 -4.81 -13.36
N LEU A 44 -4.93 -4.77 -14.66
CA LEU A 44 -3.74 -4.10 -15.21
C LEU A 44 -3.78 -2.60 -14.93
N THR A 45 -4.92 -1.95 -15.19
CA THR A 45 -5.13 -0.53 -14.88
C THR A 45 -4.91 -0.27 -13.38
N ARG A 46 -5.34 -1.20 -12.52
CA ARG A 46 -5.15 -1.07 -11.07
C ARG A 46 -3.68 -1.20 -10.67
N ILE A 47 -2.93 -2.11 -11.29
CA ILE A 47 -1.47 -2.21 -11.11
C ILE A 47 -0.81 -0.88 -11.50
N GLU A 48 -1.13 -0.34 -12.68
CA GLU A 48 -0.58 0.93 -13.17
C GLU A 48 -0.85 2.09 -12.19
N GLN A 49 -2.06 2.19 -11.65
CA GLN A 49 -2.41 3.22 -10.65
C GLN A 49 -1.58 3.09 -9.37
N ILE A 50 -1.33 1.86 -8.90
CA ILE A 50 -0.52 1.65 -7.69
C ILE A 50 0.93 2.07 -7.95
N LEU A 51 1.48 1.72 -9.12
CA LEU A 51 2.82 2.12 -9.54
C LEU A 51 2.93 3.65 -9.71
N GLU A 52 1.91 4.30 -10.26
CA GLU A 52 1.88 5.77 -10.38
C GLU A 52 1.90 6.45 -9.00
N LEU A 53 1.20 5.89 -8.01
CA LEU A 53 1.25 6.40 -6.63
C LEU A 53 2.65 6.23 -6.01
N ALA A 54 3.32 5.10 -6.29
CA ALA A 54 4.66 4.82 -5.78
C ALA A 54 5.71 5.84 -6.26
N VAL A 55 5.53 6.43 -7.44
CA VAL A 55 6.39 7.54 -7.93
C VAL A 55 6.46 8.70 -6.94
N TYR A 56 5.38 8.95 -6.19
CA TYR A 56 5.29 10.06 -5.23
C TYR A 56 5.47 9.63 -3.78
N ASP A 57 5.41 8.33 -3.49
CA ASP A 57 5.54 7.75 -2.14
C ASP A 57 6.72 6.77 -2.10
N THR A 58 7.86 7.27 -1.65
CA THR A 58 9.11 6.49 -1.56
C THR A 58 8.99 5.26 -0.66
N GLU A 59 8.11 5.26 0.36
CA GLU A 59 7.91 4.07 1.19
C GLU A 59 7.20 2.98 0.39
N LEU A 60 6.15 3.35 -0.35
CA LEU A 60 5.42 2.43 -1.22
C LEU A 60 6.32 1.87 -2.34
N ASP A 61 7.12 2.71 -2.99
CA ASP A 61 8.07 2.28 -4.04
C ASP A 61 9.07 1.24 -3.53
N ASN A 62 9.72 1.51 -2.39
CA ASN A 62 10.66 0.56 -1.80
C ASN A 62 10.03 -0.78 -1.42
N LEU A 63 8.76 -0.77 -0.98
CA LEU A 63 8.04 -1.99 -0.63
C LEU A 63 7.63 -2.78 -1.89
N ILE A 64 7.21 -2.11 -2.96
CA ILE A 64 6.90 -2.76 -4.24
C ILE A 64 8.15 -3.44 -4.81
N ASN A 65 9.30 -2.74 -4.81
CA ASN A 65 10.56 -3.32 -5.29
C ASN A 65 10.94 -4.60 -4.52
N GLN A 66 10.72 -4.64 -3.19
CA GLN A 66 10.95 -5.85 -2.39
C GLN A 66 10.02 -7.00 -2.76
N VAL A 67 8.75 -6.70 -3.04
CA VAL A 67 7.77 -7.70 -3.51
C VAL A 67 8.21 -8.27 -4.86
N ASP A 68 8.61 -7.42 -5.80
CA ASP A 68 9.08 -7.86 -7.12
C ASP A 68 10.35 -8.73 -7.02
N GLU A 69 11.31 -8.36 -6.18
CA GLU A 69 12.50 -9.16 -5.92
C GLU A 69 12.16 -10.53 -5.33
N GLN A 70 11.22 -10.57 -4.37
CA GLN A 70 10.77 -11.82 -3.77
C GLN A 70 10.09 -12.72 -4.81
N ILE A 71 9.17 -12.17 -5.61
CA ILE A 71 8.47 -12.92 -6.66
C ILE A 71 9.45 -13.45 -7.70
N ALA A 72 10.39 -12.62 -8.14
CA ALA A 72 11.42 -13.03 -9.09
C ALA A 72 12.27 -14.20 -8.56
N SER A 73 12.66 -14.15 -7.28
CA SER A 73 13.38 -15.22 -6.60
C SER A 73 12.54 -16.51 -6.50
N GLU A 74 11.25 -16.41 -6.12
CA GLU A 74 10.34 -17.55 -6.05
C GLU A 74 10.09 -18.20 -7.42
N MET A 75 10.10 -17.41 -8.49
CA MET A 75 10.01 -17.88 -9.87
C MET A 75 11.33 -18.37 -10.46
N GLY A 76 12.45 -18.25 -9.72
CA GLY A 76 13.78 -18.63 -10.20
C GLY A 76 14.29 -17.76 -11.35
N LEU A 77 13.85 -16.50 -11.41
CA LEU A 77 14.26 -15.52 -12.41
C LEU A 77 15.53 -14.76 -12.01
N LEU A 78 15.93 -14.84 -10.73
CA LEU A 78 17.12 -14.25 -10.13
C LEU A 78 17.76 -15.20 -9.11
#